data_AF-A0A964EZ40-F1
#
_entry.id   AF-A0A964EZ40-F1
#
_cell.length_a   1.000
_cell.length_b   1.000
_cell.length_c   1.000
_cell.angle_alpha   90.00
_cell.angle_beta   90.00
_cell.angle_gamma   90.00
#
_symmetry.space_group_name_H-M   'P 1'
#
loop_
_entity.id
_entity.type
_entity.pdbx_description
1 polymer ?
#
loop_
_entity_poly.entity_id
_entity_poly.type
_entity_poly.pdbx_seq_one_letter_code
_entity_poly.pdbx_strand_id
1 'polypeptide(L)'
;MTLPDKMTLDRLVRGDAPPDDEAWAALVAHPEAAEAWRQARDRRRRLDQVAAVARDRPWLAGLWLGLRRAGRRMATLELPTPALALVEPRIALASLGPEAEPLRRSLPLHWGGLETVSTRPGQRVAPALKPGERLLWRTAEGEGVLDAQDWLVEEGEGVVLLLAVRGGQPTSVAEVLAGAQPFAGLLLVPDTEGETAG
;
A
#
# COMPACT_ATOMS: atom_id res chain seq x y z
N MET A 1 23.29 3.45 25.25
CA MET A 1 22.78 2.14 24.81
C MET A 1 22.22 2.31 23.41
N THR A 2 22.45 1.34 22.54
CA THR A 2 22.02 1.41 21.13
C THR A 2 20.65 0.76 20.99
N LEU A 3 19.75 1.38 20.23
CA LEU A 3 18.44 0.81 19.91
C LEU A 3 18.64 -0.50 19.09
N PRO A 4 17.84 -1.55 19.33
CA PRO A 4 17.87 -2.74 18.47
C PRO A 4 17.58 -2.41 17.00
N ASP A 5 18.17 -3.17 16.08
CA ASP A 5 17.93 -2.99 14.65
C ASP A 5 16.47 -3.34 14.26
N LYS A 6 16.06 -2.92 13.06
CA LYS A 6 14.68 -3.11 12.57
C LYS A 6 14.23 -4.58 12.53
N MET A 7 15.13 -5.49 12.16
CA MET A 7 14.81 -6.93 12.07
C MET A 7 14.66 -7.54 13.47
N THR A 8 15.51 -7.14 14.40
CA THR A 8 15.42 -7.52 15.81
C THR A 8 14.12 -7.01 16.44
N LEU A 9 13.76 -5.75 16.22
CA LEU A 9 12.46 -5.21 16.66
C LEU A 9 11.26 -5.97 16.06
N ASP A 10 11.31 -6.32 14.78
CA ASP A 10 10.22 -7.08 14.15
C ASP A 10 10.09 -8.50 14.75
N ARG A 11 11.20 -9.14 15.14
CA ARG A 11 11.18 -10.44 15.83
C ARG A 11 10.58 -10.32 17.24
N LEU A 12 10.94 -9.27 17.98
CA LEU A 12 10.36 -8.99 19.31
C LEU A 12 8.84 -8.81 19.21
N VAL A 13 8.35 -8.09 18.18
CA VAL A 13 6.91 -7.91 17.95
C VAL A 13 6.19 -9.24 17.66
N ARG A 14 6.82 -10.15 16.90
CA ARG A 14 6.22 -11.45 16.58
C ARG A 14 6.22 -12.43 17.76
N GLY A 15 7.16 -12.29 18.70
CA GLY A 15 7.40 -13.28 19.75
C GLY A 15 8.08 -14.56 19.24
N ASP A 16 8.76 -14.50 18.09
CA ASP A 16 9.30 -15.66 17.34
C ASP A 16 10.62 -16.23 17.91
N ALA A 17 11.08 -15.81 19.08
CA ALA A 17 12.39 -16.20 19.64
C ALA A 17 12.27 -16.53 21.14
N PRO A 18 13.19 -17.36 21.70
CA PRO A 18 13.42 -17.32 23.14
C PRO A 18 13.68 -15.86 23.56
N PRO A 19 13.29 -15.47 24.77
CA PRO A 19 13.36 -14.08 25.19
C PRO A 19 14.78 -13.54 24.98
N ASP A 20 14.90 -12.60 24.02
CA ASP A 20 16.12 -11.84 23.82
C ASP A 20 16.11 -10.72 24.86
N ASP A 21 16.41 -11.11 26.11
CA ASP A 21 16.38 -10.24 27.29
C ASP A 21 17.30 -9.02 27.10
N GLU A 22 18.39 -9.18 26.35
CA GLU A 22 19.30 -8.09 26.00
C GLU A 22 18.65 -7.10 25.03
N ALA A 23 17.99 -7.58 23.97
CA ALA A 23 17.26 -6.70 23.04
C ALA A 23 16.08 -5.99 23.72
N TRP A 24 15.38 -6.66 24.64
CA TRP A 24 14.33 -6.04 25.46
C TRP A 24 14.89 -4.97 26.40
N ALA A 25 15.98 -5.26 27.11
CA ALA A 25 16.66 -4.28 27.97
C ALA A 25 17.18 -3.09 27.16
N ALA A 26 17.75 -3.34 25.99
CA ALA A 26 18.21 -2.32 25.05
C ALA A 26 17.07 -1.41 24.58
N LEU A 27 15.91 -1.99 24.25
CA LEU A 27 14.73 -1.23 23.86
C LEU A 27 14.19 -0.41 25.03
N VAL A 28 13.91 -1.01 26.18
CA VAL A 28 13.27 -0.34 27.33
C VAL A 28 14.11 0.82 27.88
N ALA A 29 15.44 0.69 27.85
CA ALA A 29 16.35 1.74 28.32
C ALA A 29 16.55 2.90 27.32
N HIS A 30 16.05 2.78 26.09
CA HIS A 30 16.26 3.81 25.06
C HIS A 30 15.20 4.93 25.15
N PRO A 31 15.57 6.22 25.05
CA PRO A 31 14.61 7.33 25.11
C PRO A 31 13.51 7.28 24.02
N GLU A 32 13.85 6.75 22.85
CA GLU A 32 12.93 6.63 21.70
C GLU A 32 12.20 5.26 21.62
N ALA A 33 12.24 4.47 22.69
CA ALA A 33 11.69 3.10 22.71
C ALA A 33 10.24 3.02 22.24
N ALA A 34 9.39 3.92 22.75
CA ALA A 34 7.97 3.93 22.45
C ALA A 34 7.71 4.19 20.96
N GLU A 35 8.47 5.10 20.35
CA GLU A 35 8.39 5.43 18.94
C GLU A 35 8.86 4.25 18.08
N ALA A 36 10.05 3.72 18.39
CA ALA A 36 10.63 2.58 17.69
C ALA A 36 9.70 1.34 17.73
N TRP A 37 9.09 1.08 18.89
CA TRP A 37 8.13 0.00 19.07
C TRP A 37 6.86 0.20 18.24
N ARG A 38 6.30 1.43 18.25
CA ARG A 38 5.13 1.75 17.43
C ARG A 38 5.43 1.54 15.94
N GLN A 39 6.56 2.04 15.46
CA GLN A 39 6.99 1.87 14.07
C GLN A 39 7.22 0.40 13.70
N ALA A 40 7.78 -0.41 14.61
CA ALA A 40 7.97 -1.84 14.40
C ALA A 40 6.61 -2.58 14.32
N ARG A 41 5.67 -2.27 15.21
CA ARG A 41 4.31 -2.83 15.16
C ARG A 41 3.59 -2.46 13.87
N ASP A 42 3.64 -1.19 13.46
CA ASP A 42 3.00 -0.73 12.22
C ASP A 42 3.64 -1.33 10.98
N ARG A 43 4.98 -1.49 10.98
CA ARG A 43 5.68 -2.21 9.91
C ARG A 43 5.26 -3.67 9.87
N ARG A 44 5.18 -4.35 11.01
CA ARG A 44 4.78 -5.76 11.07
C ARG A 44 3.34 -5.97 10.63
N ARG A 45 2.41 -5.13 11.09
CA ARG A 45 1.01 -5.15 10.64
C ARG A 45 0.90 -5.05 9.13
N ARG A 46 1.64 -4.12 8.50
CA ARG A 46 1.69 -3.97 7.03
C ARG A 46 2.25 -5.23 6.35
N LEU A 47 3.32 -5.82 6.90
CA LEU A 47 3.89 -7.06 6.36
C LEU A 47 2.92 -8.24 6.46
N ASP A 48 2.19 -8.35 7.57
CA ASP A 48 1.20 -9.42 7.79
C ASP A 48 0.00 -9.27 6.85
N GLN A 49 -0.50 -8.05 6.66
CA GLN A 49 -1.57 -7.76 5.68
C GLN A 49 -1.17 -8.20 4.28
N VAL A 50 0.02 -7.81 3.82
CA VAL A 50 0.46 -8.22 2.48
C VAL A 50 0.77 -9.71 2.41
N ALA A 51 1.34 -10.31 3.45
CA ALA A 51 1.59 -11.75 3.49
C ALA A 51 0.29 -12.56 3.41
N ALA A 52 -0.78 -12.10 4.07
CA ALA A 52 -2.10 -12.70 3.97
C ALA A 52 -2.63 -12.62 2.53
N VAL A 53 -2.53 -11.46 1.89
CA VAL A 53 -3.00 -11.27 0.52
C VAL A 53 -2.19 -12.07 -0.50
N ALA A 54 -0.86 -12.11 -0.32
CA ALA A 54 0.07 -12.78 -1.21
C ALA A 54 0.03 -14.31 -1.08
N ARG A 55 -0.37 -14.85 0.07
CA ARG A 55 -0.50 -16.30 0.30
C ARG A 55 -1.36 -16.95 -0.77
N ASP A 56 -2.50 -16.33 -1.08
CA ASP A 56 -3.48 -16.87 -2.02
C ASP A 56 -3.26 -16.36 -3.46
N ARG A 57 -2.23 -15.52 -3.67
CA ARG A 57 -1.99 -14.80 -4.94
C ARG A 57 -0.50 -14.76 -5.27
N PRO A 58 0.09 -15.87 -5.76
CA PRO A 58 1.54 -15.95 -6.04
C PRO A 58 2.06 -14.89 -7.00
N TRP A 59 1.24 -14.46 -7.96
CA TRP A 59 1.58 -13.40 -8.92
C TRP A 59 1.94 -12.08 -8.22
N LEU A 60 1.31 -11.79 -7.08
CA LEU A 60 1.53 -10.58 -6.31
C LEU A 60 2.87 -10.63 -5.57
N ALA A 61 3.29 -11.80 -5.08
CA ALA A 61 4.53 -11.96 -4.34
C ALA A 61 5.77 -11.56 -5.17
N GLY A 62 5.80 -12.00 -6.44
CA GLY A 62 6.88 -11.66 -7.37
C GLY A 62 6.94 -10.17 -7.68
N LEU A 63 5.79 -9.56 -7.97
CA LEU A 63 5.69 -8.12 -8.21
C LEU A 63 6.11 -7.32 -6.99
N TRP A 64 5.65 -7.70 -5.81
CA TRP A 64 5.95 -6.98 -4.58
C TRP A 64 7.44 -6.99 -4.26
N LEU A 65 8.09 -8.14 -4.44
CA LEU A 65 9.55 -8.25 -4.29
C LEU A 65 10.28 -7.39 -5.33
N GLY A 66 9.81 -7.38 -6.58
CA GLY A 66 10.32 -6.51 -7.64
C GLY A 66 10.21 -5.04 -7.26
N LEU A 67 9.02 -4.58 -6.90
CA LEU A 67 8.74 -3.20 -6.52
C LEU A 67 9.57 -2.78 -5.31
N ARG A 68 9.70 -3.64 -4.29
CA ARG A 68 10.55 -3.36 -3.12
C ARG A 68 12.04 -3.24 -3.48
N ARG A 69 12.52 -3.99 -4.48
CA ARG A 69 13.90 -3.84 -4.98
C ARG A 69 14.06 -2.55 -5.77
N ALA A 70 13.11 -2.20 -6.63
CA ALA A 70 13.12 -0.96 -7.38
C ALA A 70 13.02 0.25 -6.44
N GLY A 71 12.09 0.25 -5.48
CA GLY A 71 11.88 1.29 -4.48
C GLY A 71 13.11 1.61 -3.63
N ARG A 72 13.92 0.60 -3.29
CA ARG A 72 15.20 0.82 -2.59
C ARG A 72 16.19 1.69 -3.38
N ARG A 73 16.12 1.69 -4.72
CA ARG A 73 16.94 2.56 -5.58
C ARG A 73 16.40 4.00 -5.61
N MET A 74 15.19 4.23 -5.10
CA MET A 74 14.43 5.48 -5.21
C MET A 74 14.33 6.23 -3.88
N ALA A 75 14.79 5.63 -2.78
CA ALA A 75 14.65 6.15 -1.42
C ALA A 75 15.32 7.53 -1.19
N THR A 76 16.08 8.03 -2.17
CA THR A 76 16.77 9.32 -2.14
C THR A 76 16.13 10.39 -3.03
N LEU A 77 14.99 10.11 -3.67
CA LEU A 77 14.33 11.08 -4.56
C LEU A 77 13.41 12.01 -3.76
N GLU A 78 13.81 13.27 -3.63
CA GLU A 78 12.95 14.35 -3.14
C GLU A 78 12.00 14.80 -4.26
N LEU A 79 10.93 14.04 -4.47
CA LEU A 79 9.88 14.37 -5.42
C LEU A 79 8.56 14.63 -4.67
N PRO A 80 7.74 15.61 -5.11
CA PRO A 80 6.40 15.80 -4.59
C PRO A 80 5.61 14.49 -4.69
N THR A 81 5.05 14.02 -3.58
CA THR A 81 4.40 12.72 -3.50
C THR A 81 3.06 12.73 -4.24
N PRO A 82 2.73 11.69 -5.02
CA PRO A 82 1.42 11.58 -5.65
C PRO A 82 0.38 11.25 -4.58
N ALA A 83 -0.85 11.70 -4.80
CA ALA A 83 -1.99 11.40 -3.95
C ALA A 83 -3.04 10.62 -4.75
N LEU A 84 -3.62 9.61 -4.14
CA LEU A 84 -4.85 8.96 -4.63
C LEU A 84 -5.97 9.29 -3.65
N ALA A 85 -7.16 9.58 -4.15
CA ALA A 85 -8.33 9.76 -3.31
C ALA A 85 -9.24 8.53 -3.41
N LEU A 86 -9.63 7.97 -2.27
CA LEU A 86 -10.75 7.05 -2.18
C LEU A 86 -12.03 7.85 -1.97
N VAL A 87 -13.03 7.56 -2.78
CA VAL A 87 -14.34 8.20 -2.76
C VAL A 87 -15.35 7.14 -2.34
N GLU A 88 -16.01 7.39 -1.21
CA GLU A 88 -17.03 6.48 -0.69
C GLU A 88 -18.27 6.44 -1.62
N PRO A 89 -18.94 5.28 -1.75
CA PRO A 89 -20.16 5.16 -2.54
C PRO A 89 -21.24 6.11 -2.04
N ARG A 90 -21.93 6.78 -2.98
CA ARG A 90 -23.02 7.74 -2.68
C ARG A 90 -24.15 7.16 -1.83
N ILE A 91 -24.35 5.85 -1.82
CA ILE A 91 -25.39 5.18 -1.02
C ILE A 91 -25.12 5.39 0.48
N ALA A 92 -23.86 5.47 0.92
CA ALA A 92 -23.50 5.82 2.29
C ALA A 92 -23.85 7.28 2.66
N LEU A 93 -24.10 8.15 1.67
CA LEU A 93 -24.39 9.57 1.83
C LEU A 93 -25.85 9.92 1.55
N ALA A 94 -26.67 8.96 1.12
CA ALA A 94 -28.10 9.19 0.87
C ALA A 94 -28.85 9.68 2.14
N SER A 95 -28.31 9.38 3.32
CA SER A 95 -28.79 9.86 4.63
C SER A 95 -28.49 11.35 4.90
N LEU A 96 -27.63 11.99 4.10
CA LEU A 96 -27.15 13.37 4.30
C LEU A 96 -27.75 14.38 3.29
N GLY A 97 -28.64 13.92 2.41
CA GLY A 97 -29.34 14.76 1.44
C GLY A 97 -28.67 14.84 0.05
N PRO A 98 -29.38 15.37 -0.95
CA PRO A 98 -28.95 15.37 -2.36
C PRO A 98 -27.70 16.22 -2.67
N GLU A 99 -27.30 17.07 -1.73
CA GLU A 99 -26.15 17.99 -1.84
C GLU A 99 -24.91 17.49 -1.07
N ALA A 100 -24.97 16.31 -0.45
CA ALA A 100 -23.85 15.79 0.34
C ALA A 100 -22.64 15.51 -0.57
N GLU A 101 -21.55 16.24 -0.36
CA GLU A 101 -20.29 15.99 -1.05
C GLU A 101 -19.81 14.56 -0.75
N PRO A 102 -19.32 13.82 -1.77
CA PRO A 102 -18.71 12.52 -1.56
C PRO A 102 -17.61 12.60 -0.51
N LEU A 103 -17.63 11.73 0.51
CA LEU A 103 -16.53 11.65 1.47
C LEU A 103 -15.27 11.22 0.70
N ARG A 104 -14.30 12.12 0.61
CA ARG A 104 -13.01 11.88 -0.05
C ARG A 104 -11.94 11.65 0.99
N ARG A 105 -11.38 10.45 1.02
CA ARG A 105 -10.21 10.12 1.83
C ARG A 105 -8.96 10.19 0.97
N SER A 106 -8.12 11.19 1.20
CA SER A 106 -6.79 11.25 0.56
C SER A 106 -5.88 10.18 1.15
N LEU A 107 -5.25 9.40 0.27
CA LEU A 107 -4.25 8.41 0.60
C LEU A 107 -2.88 8.99 0.25
N PRO A 108 -2.02 9.27 1.26
CA PRO A 108 -0.64 9.65 1.00
C PRO A 108 0.09 8.41 0.47
N LEU A 109 0.51 8.46 -0.80
CA LEU A 109 1.46 7.47 -1.31
C LEU A 109 2.88 7.93 -1.01
N HIS A 110 3.86 7.07 -1.25
CA HIS A 110 5.28 7.37 -1.14
C HIS A 110 6.02 6.88 -2.38
N TRP A 111 6.94 7.68 -2.93
CA TRP A 111 7.79 7.24 -4.03
C TRP A 111 8.65 6.05 -3.59
N GLY A 112 8.68 5.00 -4.41
CA GLY A 112 9.30 3.72 -4.11
C GLY A 112 8.52 2.87 -3.08
N GLY A 113 7.37 3.34 -2.62
CA GLY A 113 6.51 2.68 -1.64
C GLY A 113 5.36 1.89 -2.27
N LEU A 114 4.82 0.95 -1.49
CA LEU A 114 3.53 0.31 -1.76
C LEU A 114 2.68 0.43 -0.49
N GLU A 115 1.55 1.12 -0.60
CA GLU A 115 0.53 1.15 0.44
C GLU A 115 -0.53 0.08 0.17
N THR A 116 -1.23 -0.37 1.21
CA THR A 116 -2.32 -1.35 1.08
C THR A 116 -3.57 -0.79 1.72
N VAL A 117 -4.68 -0.84 1.00
CA VAL A 117 -5.96 -0.32 1.47
C VAL A 117 -7.07 -1.32 1.17
N SER A 118 -7.91 -1.56 2.17
CA SER A 118 -9.13 -2.34 2.00
C SER A 118 -10.18 -1.53 1.25
N THR A 119 -10.81 -2.14 0.27
CA THR A 119 -11.84 -1.52 -0.58
C THR A 119 -13.13 -2.32 -0.57
N ARG A 120 -14.26 -1.62 -0.76
CA ARG A 120 -15.60 -2.21 -0.87
C ARG A 120 -16.15 -2.01 -2.28
N PRO A 121 -17.00 -2.92 -2.78
CA PRO A 121 -17.73 -2.71 -4.02
C PRO A 121 -18.46 -1.35 -4.01
N GLY A 122 -18.39 -0.64 -5.13
CA GLY A 122 -18.98 0.69 -5.30
C GLY A 122 -18.10 1.87 -4.83
N GLN A 123 -16.97 1.62 -4.15
CA GLN A 123 -15.98 2.67 -3.90
C GLN A 123 -15.30 3.10 -5.20
N ARG A 124 -14.93 4.38 -5.30
CA ARG A 124 -14.16 4.89 -6.45
C ARG A 124 -12.76 5.29 -6.03
N VAL A 125 -11.78 4.96 -6.85
CA VAL A 125 -10.39 5.43 -6.71
C VAL A 125 -10.17 6.52 -7.74
N ALA A 126 -10.08 7.76 -7.27
CA ALA A 126 -9.88 8.94 -8.09
C ALA A 126 -8.40 9.35 -8.01
N PRO A 127 -7.62 9.17 -9.08
CA PRO A 127 -6.21 9.49 -9.03
C PRO A 127 -5.97 10.99 -9.23
N ALA A 128 -5.20 11.61 -8.34
CA ALA A 128 -4.78 13.02 -8.47
C ALA A 128 -3.40 13.11 -9.12
N LEU A 129 -3.32 12.65 -10.37
CA LEU A 129 -2.06 12.62 -11.14
C LEU A 129 -1.64 14.04 -11.57
N LYS A 130 -0.34 14.30 -11.52
CA LYS A 130 0.27 15.53 -12.05
C LYS A 130 0.66 15.34 -13.53
N PRO A 131 0.87 16.44 -14.29
CA PRO A 131 1.38 16.34 -15.65
C PRO A 131 2.67 15.50 -15.75
N GLY A 132 2.68 14.53 -16.65
CA GLY A 132 3.80 13.58 -16.82
C GLY A 132 3.76 12.38 -15.87
N GLU A 133 2.72 12.26 -15.04
CA GLU A 133 2.41 11.05 -14.29
C GLU A 133 1.38 10.21 -15.06
N ARG A 134 1.48 8.89 -14.91
CA ARG A 134 0.50 7.92 -15.42
C ARG A 134 0.13 6.94 -14.32
N LEU A 135 -1.03 6.32 -14.45
CA LEU A 135 -1.46 5.26 -13.55
C LEU A 135 -1.51 3.95 -14.34
N LEU A 136 -0.77 2.96 -13.86
CA LEU A 136 -0.86 1.59 -14.35
C LEU A 136 -1.74 0.81 -13.38
N TRP A 137 -2.48 -0.16 -13.90
CA TRP A 137 -3.23 -1.12 -13.09
C TRP A 137 -2.79 -2.55 -13.45
N ARG A 138 -2.89 -3.44 -12.48
CA ARG A 138 -2.65 -4.87 -12.66
C ARG A 138 -3.52 -5.72 -11.75
N THR A 139 -4.14 -6.73 -12.33
CA THR A 139 -4.89 -7.79 -11.64
C THR A 139 -4.25 -9.15 -11.93
N ALA A 140 -4.90 -10.23 -11.48
CA ALA A 140 -4.52 -11.59 -11.85
C ALA A 140 -4.73 -11.87 -13.36
N GLU A 141 -5.70 -11.18 -13.97
CA GLU A 141 -6.20 -11.47 -15.33
C GLU A 141 -5.51 -10.59 -16.38
N GLY A 142 -4.98 -9.43 -15.99
CA GLY A 142 -4.36 -8.52 -16.93
C GLY A 142 -3.67 -7.33 -16.29
N GLU A 143 -3.15 -6.46 -17.13
CA GLU A 143 -2.59 -5.17 -16.76
C GLU A 143 -2.89 -4.14 -17.85
N GLY A 144 -2.78 -2.86 -17.51
CA GLY A 144 -2.98 -1.78 -18.47
C GLY A 144 -2.64 -0.40 -17.92
N VAL A 145 -2.90 0.60 -18.75
CA VAL A 145 -2.79 2.03 -18.42
C VAL A 145 -4.20 2.57 -18.16
N LEU A 146 -4.32 3.45 -17.17
CA LEU A 146 -5.56 4.07 -16.75
C LEU A 146 -5.53 5.56 -17.14
N ASP A 147 -6.40 5.95 -18.06
CA ASP A 147 -6.41 7.29 -18.67
C ASP A 147 -7.06 8.36 -17.80
N ALA A 148 -6.52 8.55 -16.59
CA ALA A 148 -6.93 9.57 -15.61
C ALA A 148 -8.43 9.58 -15.24
N GLN A 149 -9.16 8.50 -15.51
CA GLN A 149 -10.54 8.31 -15.07
C GLN A 149 -10.58 7.73 -13.66
N ASP A 150 -11.70 7.96 -12.96
CA ASP A 150 -11.97 7.30 -11.69
C ASP A 150 -12.13 5.78 -11.92
N TRP A 151 -11.43 4.96 -11.16
CA TRP A 151 -11.66 3.52 -11.12
C TRP A 151 -12.84 3.22 -10.20
N LEU A 152 -13.85 2.49 -10.69
CA LEU A 152 -14.93 1.98 -9.84
C LEU A 152 -14.57 0.57 -9.40
N VAL A 153 -14.57 0.32 -8.09
CA VAL A 153 -14.37 -1.03 -7.55
C VAL A 153 -15.66 -1.82 -7.79
N GLU A 154 -15.60 -2.84 -8.63
CA GLU A 154 -16.75 -3.68 -8.98
C GLU A 154 -16.95 -4.81 -7.96
N GLU A 155 -18.15 -5.39 -7.93
CA GLU A 155 -18.43 -6.56 -7.11
C GLU A 155 -17.69 -7.79 -7.65
N GLY A 156 -17.07 -8.56 -6.76
CA GLY A 156 -16.22 -9.69 -7.15
C GLY A 156 -14.87 -9.29 -7.73
N GLU A 157 -14.58 -7.99 -7.83
CA GLU A 157 -13.25 -7.53 -8.23
C GLU A 157 -12.22 -7.97 -7.19
N GLY A 158 -11.18 -8.66 -7.69
CA GLY A 158 -10.14 -9.21 -6.84
C GLY A 158 -9.15 -8.14 -6.34
N VAL A 159 -7.92 -8.58 -6.08
CA VAL A 159 -6.85 -7.66 -5.68
C VAL A 159 -6.36 -6.88 -6.89
N VAL A 160 -6.29 -5.56 -6.76
CA VAL A 160 -5.83 -4.66 -7.82
C VAL A 160 -4.58 -3.92 -7.34
N LEU A 161 -3.52 -3.97 -8.14
CA LEU A 161 -2.33 -3.15 -7.95
C LEU A 161 -2.43 -1.92 -8.83
N LEU A 162 -2.41 -0.74 -8.21
CA LEU A 162 -2.28 0.54 -8.88
C LEU A 162 -0.86 1.08 -8.71
N LEU A 163 -0.25 1.59 -9.79
CA LEU A 163 1.08 2.16 -9.78
C LEU A 163 1.06 3.51 -10.48
N ALA A 164 1.18 4.59 -9.70
CA ALA A 164 1.47 5.90 -10.24
C ALA A 164 2.94 5.94 -10.64
N VAL A 165 3.25 6.29 -11.88
CA VAL A 165 4.61 6.33 -12.43
C VAL A 165 4.90 7.72 -12.98
N ARG A 166 6.14 8.19 -12.83
CA ARG A 166 6.56 9.51 -13.30
C ARG A 166 7.81 9.42 -14.16
N GLY A 167 7.76 10.07 -15.31
CA GLY A 167 8.86 10.09 -16.27
C GLY A 167 8.91 8.79 -17.10
N GLY A 168 9.01 8.95 -18.42
CA GLY A 168 8.87 7.85 -19.37
C GLY A 168 7.41 7.53 -19.73
N GLN A 169 7.24 6.54 -20.61
CA GLN A 169 5.93 6.02 -21.02
C GLN A 169 5.87 4.50 -20.82
N PRO A 170 6.05 4.00 -19.59
CA PRO A 170 5.87 2.58 -19.36
C PRO A 170 4.43 2.20 -19.67
N THR A 171 4.26 1.06 -20.32
CA THR A 171 2.95 0.50 -20.67
C THR A 171 2.58 -0.72 -19.82
N SER A 172 3.54 -1.21 -19.03
CA SER A 172 3.38 -2.40 -18.18
C SER A 172 4.09 -2.26 -16.84
N VAL A 173 3.67 -3.06 -15.86
CA VAL A 173 4.35 -3.12 -14.55
C VAL A 173 5.77 -3.69 -14.70
N ALA A 174 5.97 -4.62 -15.64
CA ALA A 174 7.27 -5.20 -15.92
C ALA A 174 8.30 -4.15 -16.38
N GLU A 175 7.90 -3.21 -17.22
CA GLU A 175 8.76 -2.10 -17.67
C GLU A 175 9.16 -1.19 -16.50
N VAL A 176 8.24 -0.89 -15.58
CA VAL A 176 8.55 -0.10 -14.37
C VAL A 176 9.63 -0.81 -13.55
N LEU A 177 9.49 -2.12 -13.36
CA LEU A 177 10.44 -2.95 -12.63
C LEU A 177 11.82 -3.02 -13.32
N ALA A 178 11.85 -3.04 -14.65
CA ALA A 178 13.07 -3.08 -15.45
C ALA A 178 13.79 -1.71 -15.49
N GLY A 179 13.03 -0.62 -15.64
CA GLY A 179 13.55 0.72 -15.92
C GLY A 179 13.86 1.59 -14.70
N ALA A 180 13.56 1.13 -13.48
CA ALA A 180 13.75 1.88 -12.23
C ALA A 180 13.17 3.31 -12.27
N GLN A 181 11.99 3.47 -12.89
CA GLN A 181 11.28 4.74 -12.92
C GLN A 181 10.64 5.04 -11.57
N PRO A 182 10.52 6.33 -11.17
CA PRO A 182 9.75 6.73 -10.01
C PRO A 182 8.34 6.17 -10.08
N PHE A 183 8.00 5.37 -9.08
CA PHE A 183 6.66 4.82 -8.91
C PHE A 183 6.16 5.02 -7.47
N ALA A 184 4.85 5.10 -7.30
CA ALA A 184 4.19 5.02 -6.01
C ALA A 184 3.02 4.03 -6.15
N GLY A 185 3.02 2.99 -5.32
CA GLY A 185 2.07 1.89 -5.42
C GLY A 185 0.94 1.98 -4.41
N LEU A 186 -0.22 1.51 -4.83
CA LEU A 186 -1.37 1.22 -3.98
C LEU A 186 -1.90 -0.17 -4.31
N LEU A 187 -2.04 -1.01 -3.30
CA LEU A 187 -2.68 -2.31 -3.39
C LEU A 187 -4.10 -2.20 -2.82
N LEU A 188 -5.10 -2.39 -3.68
CA LEU A 188 -6.50 -2.48 -3.29
C LEU A 188 -6.81 -3.94 -2.97
N VAL A 189 -7.36 -4.17 -1.79
CA VAL A 189 -7.71 -5.50 -1.29
C VAL A 189 -9.18 -5.50 -0.93
N PRO A 190 -9.99 -6.46 -1.40
CA PRO A 190 -11.38 -6.56 -0.99
C PRO A 190 -11.51 -6.65 0.53
N ASP A 191 -12.43 -5.86 1.10
CA ASP A 191 -12.78 -5.93 2.51
C ASP A 191 -13.53 -7.25 2.78
N THR A 192 -12.87 -8.21 3.42
CA THR A 192 -13.45 -9.53 3.71
C THR A 192 -14.29 -9.55 5.00
N GLU A 193 -14.51 -8.41 5.66
CA GLU A 193 -15.24 -8.33 6.93
C GLU A 193 -16.75 -8.66 6.83
N GLY A 194 -17.27 -9.11 5.69
CA GLY A 194 -18.66 -9.52 5.49
C GLY A 194 -18.95 -11.03 5.45
N GLU A 195 -17.95 -11.90 5.34
CA GLU A 195 -18.16 -13.33 5.03
C GLU A 195 -18.29 -14.27 6.25
N THR A 196 -18.30 -13.74 7.48
CA THR A 196 -18.40 -14.56 8.71
C THR A 196 -19.78 -14.55 9.38
N ALA A 197 -20.83 -14.15 8.66
CA ALA A 197 -22.22 -14.27 9.12
C ALA A 197 -23.05 -15.06 8.09
N GLY A 198 -22.79 -16.36 7.97
CA GLY A 198 -23.55 -17.31 7.16
C GLY A 198 -23.64 -18.66 7.85
#